data_AF-A0A7W7W4D9-F1
#
_entry.id   AF-A0A7W7W4D9-F1
#
_cell.length_a   1.000
_cell.length_b   1.000
_cell.length_c   1.000
_cell.angle_alpha   90.00
_cell.angle_beta   90.00
_cell.angle_gamma   90.00
#
_symmetry.space_group_name_H-M   'P 1'
#
loop_
_entity.id
_entity.type
_entity.pdbx_description
1 polymer ?
#
loop_
_entity_poly.entity_id
_entity_poly.type
_entity_poly.pdbx_seq_one_letter_code
_entity_poly.pdbx_strand_id
1 'polypeptide(L)'
;MPEPSTSPCGTRWNRAGAVFTGARGGQLRRGVFRARFWRPAWDGQPQSEEAWLRSPLLPGFPFNEGRHTHRTWLADDGVPEVARAARLGHRMAGRAGAGECCPGRC
;
A
#
# COMPACT_ATOMS: atom_id res chain seq x y z
N MET A 1 -7.23 39.74 -3.88
CA MET A 1 -6.74 38.60 -3.08
C MET A 1 -7.95 37.94 -2.43
N PRO A 2 -8.40 36.75 -2.86
CA PRO A 2 -9.38 36.00 -2.09
C PRO A 2 -8.68 35.01 -1.16
N GLU A 3 -9.10 35.04 0.11
CA GLU A 3 -8.75 34.12 1.20
C GLU A 3 -9.04 32.64 0.82
N PRO A 4 -8.17 31.68 1.15
CA PRO A 4 -8.50 30.27 0.99
C PRO A 4 -9.50 29.83 2.07
N SER A 5 -10.69 29.41 1.65
CA SER A 5 -11.69 28.81 2.55
C SER A 5 -11.15 27.50 3.14
N THR A 6 -10.98 27.47 4.46
CA THR A 6 -10.64 26.27 5.22
C THR A 6 -11.90 25.42 5.42
N SER A 7 -12.06 24.33 4.67
CA SER A 7 -13.04 23.29 5.02
C SER A 7 -12.48 22.41 6.16
N PRO A 8 -13.26 22.08 7.20
CA PRO A 8 -12.73 21.51 8.45
C PRO A 8 -12.65 19.97 8.46
N CYS A 9 -12.97 19.30 7.35
CA CYS A 9 -12.92 17.84 7.25
C CYS A 9 -12.32 17.47 5.89
N GLY A 10 -11.08 17.02 5.92
CA GLY A 10 -10.38 16.55 4.75
C GLY A 10 -8.92 16.42 5.10
N THR A 11 -8.52 15.22 5.52
CA THR A 11 -7.11 14.85 5.56
C THR A 11 -6.52 15.19 4.20
N ARG A 12 -5.71 16.25 4.16
CA ARG A 12 -4.91 16.62 3.01
C ARG A 12 -3.85 15.54 2.85
N TRP A 13 -4.20 14.45 2.15
CA TRP A 13 -3.19 13.58 1.60
C TRP A 13 -2.31 14.46 0.71
N ASN A 14 -1.03 14.55 1.07
CA ASN A 14 -0.06 15.40 0.41
C ASN A 14 -0.20 15.29 -1.12
N ARG A 15 -0.18 16.43 -1.83
CA ARG A 15 0.02 16.50 -3.29
C ARG A 15 1.44 16.04 -3.69
N ALA A 16 2.04 15.11 -2.96
CA ALA A 16 3.25 14.46 -3.43
C ALA A 16 2.85 13.66 -4.66
N GLY A 17 3.46 13.95 -5.81
CA GLY A 17 3.22 13.20 -7.04
C GLY A 17 3.36 11.70 -6.82
N ALA A 18 2.79 10.88 -7.72
CA ALA A 18 2.92 9.44 -7.61
C ALA A 18 4.42 9.02 -7.56
N VAL A 19 4.79 8.16 -6.62
CA VAL A 19 6.18 7.65 -6.50
C VAL A 19 6.54 6.78 -7.71
N PHE A 20 5.56 6.01 -8.19
CA PHE A 20 5.70 5.16 -9.37
C PHE A 20 4.87 5.72 -10.51
N THR A 21 5.55 6.39 -11.45
CA THR A 21 4.93 7.00 -12.61
C THR A 21 5.25 6.23 -13.89
N GLY A 22 4.28 6.17 -14.80
CA GLY A 22 4.54 5.77 -16.18
C GLY A 22 5.25 6.88 -16.95
N ALA A 23 5.64 6.60 -18.19
CA ALA A 23 6.33 7.55 -19.06
C ALA A 23 5.58 8.89 -19.29
N ARG A 24 4.27 8.92 -19.05
CA ARG A 24 3.42 10.13 -19.15
C ARG A 24 3.17 10.83 -17.80
N GLY A 25 3.92 10.49 -16.75
CA GLY A 25 3.81 11.11 -15.42
C GLY A 25 2.61 10.66 -14.58
N GLY A 26 1.69 9.86 -15.12
CA GLY A 26 0.55 9.30 -14.37
C GLY A 26 0.93 8.13 -13.48
N GLN A 27 0.15 7.89 -12.42
CA GLN A 27 0.33 6.75 -11.51
C GLN A 27 0.31 5.42 -12.27
N LEU A 28 1.26 4.53 -11.98
CA LEU A 28 1.23 3.18 -12.52
C LEU A 28 0.03 2.40 -12.01
N ARG A 29 -0.73 1.82 -12.94
CA ARG A 29 -1.81 0.89 -12.59
C ARG A 29 -1.23 -0.38 -11.97
N ARG A 30 -1.94 -0.94 -10.98
CA ARG A 30 -1.56 -2.19 -10.29
C ARG A 30 -1.14 -3.32 -11.24
N GLY A 31 -1.90 -3.55 -12.32
CA GLY A 31 -1.61 -4.62 -13.28
C GLY A 31 -0.29 -4.41 -14.02
N VAL A 32 -0.01 -3.17 -14.43
CA VAL A 32 1.26 -2.80 -15.09
C VAL A 32 2.41 -2.94 -14.11
N PHE A 33 2.24 -2.45 -12.88
CA PHE A 33 3.25 -2.59 -11.83
C PHE A 33 3.58 -4.06 -11.56
N ARG A 34 2.53 -4.90 -11.41
CA ARG A 34 2.68 -6.34 -11.20
C ARG A 34 3.45 -7.00 -12.34
N ALA A 35 3.06 -6.74 -13.58
CA ALA A 35 3.64 -7.42 -14.74
C ALA A 35 5.06 -6.96 -15.07
N ARG A 36 5.36 -5.66 -14.91
CA ARG A 36 6.63 -5.05 -15.36
C ARG A 36 7.72 -5.01 -14.29
N PHE A 37 7.34 -4.97 -13.02
CA PHE A 37 8.31 -4.78 -11.93
C PHE A 37 8.26 -5.92 -10.91
N TRP A 38 7.06 -6.27 -10.43
CA TRP A 38 6.93 -7.31 -9.40
C TRP A 38 7.29 -8.71 -9.91
N ARG A 39 6.63 -9.19 -10.98
CA ARG A 39 6.87 -10.53 -11.51
C ARG A 39 8.33 -10.74 -11.93
N PRO A 40 8.96 -9.81 -12.66
CA PRO A 40 10.36 -10.01 -13.04
C PRO A 40 11.35 -9.96 -11.86
N ALA A 41 11.01 -9.30 -10.75
CA ALA A 41 11.82 -9.32 -9.53
C ALA A 41 11.79 -10.68 -8.81
N TRP A 42 10.67 -11.41 -8.87
CA TRP A 42 10.50 -12.70 -8.20
C TRP A 42 10.80 -13.90 -9.11
N ASP A 43 10.34 -13.85 -10.36
CA ASP A 43 10.51 -14.91 -11.35
C ASP A 43 11.86 -14.84 -12.08
N GLY A 44 12.58 -13.72 -11.94
CA GLY A 44 13.80 -13.46 -12.67
C GLY A 44 13.60 -13.06 -14.14
N GLN A 45 14.70 -12.71 -14.79
CA GLN A 45 14.76 -12.35 -16.22
C GLN A 45 16.02 -12.93 -16.86
N PRO A 46 16.00 -14.21 -17.26
CA PRO A 46 17.19 -14.90 -17.77
C PRO A 46 17.68 -14.35 -19.12
N GLN A 47 16.81 -13.66 -19.86
CA GLN A 47 17.13 -13.07 -21.17
C GLN A 47 17.68 -11.64 -21.07
N SER A 48 17.76 -11.07 -19.87
CA SER A 48 18.33 -9.74 -19.68
C SER A 48 19.86 -9.79 -19.58
N GLU A 49 20.54 -8.73 -19.97
CA GLU A 49 22.00 -8.59 -19.77
C GLU A 49 22.40 -8.69 -18.29
N GLU A 50 21.46 -8.40 -17.39
CA GLU A 50 21.60 -8.48 -15.94
C GLU A 50 21.01 -9.79 -15.37
N ALA A 51 20.99 -10.88 -16.14
CA ALA A 51 20.40 -12.16 -15.72
C ALA A 51 20.95 -12.66 -14.38
N TRP A 52 22.23 -12.41 -14.10
CA TRP A 52 22.85 -12.76 -12.82
C TRP A 52 22.20 -12.05 -11.62
N LEU A 53 21.89 -10.75 -11.74
CA LEU A 53 21.12 -9.99 -10.73
C LEU A 53 19.65 -10.38 -10.70
N ARG A 54 19.09 -10.76 -11.84
CA ARG A 54 17.69 -11.14 -11.98
C ARG A 54 17.51 -12.66 -11.98
N SER A 55 18.24 -13.33 -11.11
CA SER A 55 18.00 -14.74 -10.82
C SER A 55 16.66 -14.88 -10.09
N PRO A 56 15.84 -15.90 -10.39
CA PRO A 56 14.58 -16.09 -9.71
C PRO A 56 14.78 -16.34 -8.22
N LEU A 57 14.03 -15.64 -7.38
CA LEU A 57 14.07 -15.81 -5.92
C LEU A 57 12.99 -16.79 -5.46
N LEU A 58 11.75 -16.55 -5.90
CA LEU A 58 10.61 -17.39 -5.59
C LEU A 58 9.61 -17.30 -6.76
N PRO A 59 9.85 -18.07 -7.84
CA PRO A 59 9.00 -18.05 -9.02
C PRO A 59 7.54 -18.31 -8.65
N GLY A 60 6.64 -17.55 -9.25
CA GLY A 60 5.21 -17.72 -8.98
C GLY A 60 4.68 -16.92 -7.79
N PHE A 61 5.53 -16.28 -6.98
CA PHE A 61 5.11 -15.54 -5.79
C PHE A 61 4.01 -14.50 -6.09
N PRO A 62 2.78 -14.69 -5.58
CA PRO A 62 1.67 -13.79 -5.88
C PRO A 62 1.85 -12.41 -5.26
N PHE A 63 1.24 -11.40 -5.88
CA PHE A 63 1.41 -10.00 -5.50
C PHE A 63 0.89 -9.68 -4.09
N ASN A 64 -0.17 -10.35 -3.65
CA ASN A 64 -0.76 -10.18 -2.32
C ASN A 64 0.01 -10.93 -1.23
N GLU A 65 0.78 -11.96 -1.58
CA GLU A 65 1.46 -12.79 -0.59
C GLU A 65 2.50 -12.01 0.21
N GLY A 66 3.19 -11.03 -0.39
CA GLY A 66 4.10 -10.17 0.37
C GLY A 66 3.42 -9.47 1.55
N ARG A 67 2.13 -9.08 1.41
CA ARG A 67 1.35 -8.49 2.50
C ARG A 67 0.89 -9.54 3.53
N HIS A 68 0.63 -10.78 3.10
CA HIS A 68 0.33 -11.89 4.00
C HIS A 68 1.57 -12.28 4.82
N THR A 69 2.73 -12.45 4.18
CA THR A 69 4.01 -12.72 4.82
C THR A 69 4.37 -11.65 5.85
N HIS A 70 4.24 -10.37 5.51
CA HIS A 70 4.50 -9.28 6.46
C HIS A 70 3.56 -9.34 7.68
N ARG A 71 2.29 -9.75 7.49
CA ARG A 71 1.37 -9.95 8.61
C ARG A 71 1.79 -11.08 9.54
N THR A 72 2.36 -12.15 8.99
CA THR A 72 2.91 -13.30 9.73
C THR A 72 4.17 -12.90 10.49
N TRP A 73 5.14 -12.26 9.84
CA TRP A 73 6.37 -11.81 10.52
C TRP A 73 6.10 -10.89 11.69
N LEU A 74 5.18 -9.92 11.54
CA LEU A 74 4.76 -9.08 12.67
C LEU A 74 4.14 -9.91 13.81
N ALA A 75 3.43 -11.01 13.50
CA ALA A 75 2.88 -11.88 14.54
C ALA A 75 3.97 -12.68 15.25
N ASP A 76 4.94 -13.19 14.49
CA ASP A 76 6.08 -13.95 15.01
C ASP A 76 6.97 -13.07 15.91
N ASP A 77 7.11 -11.78 15.58
CA ASP A 77 7.80 -10.78 16.41
C ASP A 77 6.98 -10.33 17.64
N GLY A 78 5.81 -10.94 17.89
CA GLY A 78 4.94 -10.63 19.03
C GLY A 78 4.20 -9.30 18.92
N VAL A 79 4.14 -8.68 17.73
CA VAL A 79 3.42 -7.41 17.55
C VAL A 79 1.92 -7.63 17.77
N PRO A 80 1.27 -6.85 18.66
CA PRO A 80 -0.15 -6.99 18.96
C PRO A 80 -1.03 -6.88 17.72
N GLU A 81 -2.15 -7.61 17.70
CA GLU A 81 -3.05 -7.66 16.55
C GLU A 81 -3.57 -6.26 16.15
N VAL A 82 -3.88 -5.42 17.12
CA VAL A 82 -4.32 -4.03 16.88
C VAL A 82 -3.27 -3.21 16.13
N ALA A 83 -1.99 -3.37 16.47
CA ALA A 83 -0.88 -2.69 15.81
C ALA A 83 -0.64 -3.24 14.41
N ARG A 84 -0.73 -4.57 14.22
CA ARG A 84 -0.71 -5.21 12.89
C ARG A 84 -1.84 -4.72 11.99
N ALA A 85 -3.04 -4.63 12.53
CA ALA A 85 -4.22 -4.17 11.79
C ALA A 85 -4.07 -2.71 11.37
N ALA A 86 -3.67 -1.83 12.28
CA ALA A 86 -3.37 -0.42 11.97
C ALA A 86 -2.26 -0.30 10.91
N ARG A 87 -1.15 -1.04 11.06
CA ARG A 87 0.00 -1.01 10.14
C ARG A 87 -0.37 -1.42 8.71
N LEU A 88 -1.20 -2.45 8.58
CA LEU A 88 -1.60 -3.01 7.30
C LEU A 88 -2.88 -2.36 6.73
N GLY A 89 -3.57 -1.52 7.51
CA GLY A 89 -4.83 -0.89 7.10
C GLY A 89 -6.04 -1.83 7.13
N HIS A 90 -6.03 -2.84 8.01
CA HIS A 90 -7.19 -3.67 8.27
C HIS A 90 -8.17 -2.95 9.21
N ARG A 91 -9.46 -3.01 8.87
CA ARG A 91 -10.51 -2.67 9.83
C ARG A 91 -10.71 -3.85 10.78
N MET A 92 -10.61 -3.59 12.07
CA MET A 92 -10.94 -4.57 13.12
C MET A 92 -12.45 -4.60 13.33
N ALA A 93 -13.01 -5.80 13.50
CA ALA A 93 -14.40 -5.94 13.89
C ALA A 93 -14.53 -5.80 15.42
N GLY A 94 -15.16 -4.70 15.88
CA GLY A 94 -15.58 -4.46 17.27
C GLY A 94 -14.79 -3.34 17.98
N ARG A 95 -15.39 -2.38 18.70
CA ARG A 95 -16.78 -2.10 19.13
C ARG A 95 -17.28 -0.82 18.45
N ALA A 96 -18.57 -0.74 18.12
CA ALA A 96 -19.22 0.56 17.92
C ALA A 96 -19.16 1.32 19.26
N GLY A 97 -18.22 2.25 19.37
CA GLY A 97 -18.23 3.25 20.43
C GLY A 97 -19.31 4.27 20.11
N ALA A 98 -20.22 4.48 21.05
CA ALA A 98 -21.16 5.58 21.02
C ALA A 98 -20.41 6.92 20.84
N GLY A 99 -20.98 7.78 19.99
CA GLY A 99 -20.85 9.23 20.11
C GLY A 99 -19.62 9.87 19.46
N GLU A 100 -19.82 10.41 18.27
CA GLU A 100 -19.57 11.84 18.03
C GLU A 100 -20.65 12.31 17.05
N CYS A 101 -21.74 12.84 17.62
CA CYS A 101 -22.67 13.67 16.88
C CYS A 101 -21.90 14.92 16.47
N CYS A 102 -21.87 15.26 15.18
CA CYS A 102 -21.39 16.57 14.76
C CYS A 102 -22.21 17.65 15.49
N PRO A 103 -21.59 18.59 16.22
CA PRO A 103 -22.35 19.71 16.77
C PRO A 103 -22.94 20.51 15.61
N GLY A 104 -24.27 20.64 15.56
CA GLY A 104 -24.99 21.48 14.60
C GLY A 104 -25.82 20.78 13.51
N ARG A 105 -26.08 19.47 13.61
CA ARG A 105 -27.13 18.80 12.82
C ARG A 105 -27.93 17.83 13.69
N CYS A 106 -28.94 18.37 14.36
CA CYS A 106 -30.17 17.67 14.71
C CYS A 106 -31.21 17.99 13.62
#